data_AF-A0ABD0MU87-F1
#
_entry.id   AF-A0ABD0MU87-F1
#
_cell.length_a   1.000
_cell.length_b   1.000
_cell.length_c   1.000
_cell.angle_alpha   90.00
_cell.angle_beta   90.00
_cell.angle_gamma   90.00
#
_symmetry.space_group_name_H-M   'P 1'
#
loop_
_entity.id
_entity.type
_entity.pdbx_description
1 polymer ?
#
loop_
_entity_poly.entity_id
_entity_poly.type
_entity_poly.pdbx_seq_one_letter_code
_entity_poly.pdbx_strand_id
1 'polypeptide(L)'
;GLSVKLSHSYSSADTLYWYRQYPGSAPEFIVLIFDIEKQAQVSNVDSRFTAKVTKDKENHVDLIISSAAISDSAVYYCALRPT
;
A
#
# COMPACT_ATOMS: atom_id res chain seq x y z
N GLY A 1 -17.25 6.66 -5.37
CA GLY A 1 -16.24 7.69 -5.06
C GLY A 1 -15.22 7.76 -6.18
N LEU A 2 -14.31 8.74 -6.14
CA LEU A 2 -13.18 8.79 -7.07
C LEU A 2 -12.13 7.76 -6.68
N SER A 3 -11.35 7.29 -7.66
CA SER A 3 -10.20 6.44 -7.39
C SER A 3 -9.00 7.30 -6.96
N VAL A 4 -8.36 6.94 -5.85
CA VAL A 4 -7.15 7.61 -5.35
C VAL A 4 -5.98 6.65 -5.45
N LYS A 5 -4.82 7.16 -5.88
CA LYS A 5 -3.58 6.40 -5.99
C LYS A 5 -2.50 7.03 -5.12
N LEU A 6 -1.94 6.23 -4.22
CA LEU A 6 -0.79 6.58 -3.40
C LEU A 6 0.42 5.80 -3.93
N SER A 7 1.53 6.48 -4.19
CA SER A 7 2.72 5.89 -4.81
C SER A 7 3.95 6.14 -3.95
N HIS A 8 4.80 5.13 -3.80
CA HIS A 8 6.11 5.27 -3.15
C HIS A 8 7.21 4.61 -3.99
N SER A 9 8.24 5.38 -4.32
CA SER A 9 9.45 4.87 -4.97
C SER A 9 10.43 4.31 -3.95
N TYR A 10 11.14 3.24 -4.32
CA TYR A 10 12.14 2.61 -3.46
C TYR A 10 13.28 2.00 -4.27
N SER A 11 14.43 1.77 -3.63
CA SER A 11 15.60 1.14 -4.26
C SER A 11 15.48 -0.39 -4.25
N SER A 12 15.45 -0.99 -3.06
CA SER A 12 15.33 -2.44 -2.86
C SER A 12 14.47 -2.76 -1.63
N ALA A 13 13.75 -3.88 -1.69
CA ALA A 13 13.01 -4.45 -0.59
C ALA A 13 12.81 -5.96 -0.80
N ASP A 14 12.74 -6.72 0.28
CA ASP A 14 12.23 -8.09 0.27
C ASP A 14 10.69 -8.08 0.23
N THR A 15 10.13 -7.28 1.14
CA THR A 15 8.69 -7.17 1.38
C THR A 15 8.31 -5.74 1.60
N LEU A 16 7.15 -5.36 1.07
CA LEU A 16 6.55 -4.04 1.21
C LEU A 16 5.23 -4.18 1.97
N TYR A 17 4.92 -3.19 2.78
CA TYR A 17 3.71 -3.16 3.59
C TYR A 17 3.01 -1.82 3.39
N TRP A 18 1.69 -1.86 3.33
CA TRP A 18 0.88 -0.66 3.49
C TRP A 18 0.10 -0.71 4.80
N TYR A 19 0.09 0.42 5.50
CA TYR A 19 -0.70 0.64 6.69
C TYR A 19 -1.55 1.90 6.54
N ARG A 20 -2.70 1.92 7.21
CA ARG A 20 -3.52 3.11 7.41
C ARG A 20 -3.56 3.44 8.89
N GLN A 21 -3.37 4.72 9.23
CA GLN A 21 -3.49 5.18 10.60
C GLN A 21 -4.48 6.34 10.70
N TYR A 22 -5.58 6.09 11.41
CA TYR A 22 -6.50 7.14 11.82
C TYR A 22 -5.91 7.95 12.98
N PRO A 23 -6.29 9.25 13.12
CA PRO A 23 -5.83 10.07 14.24
C PRO A 23 -6.05 9.39 15.60
N GLY A 24 -4.98 9.29 16.41
CA GLY A 24 -5.04 8.68 17.74
C GLY A 24 -5.16 7.14 17.77
N SER A 25 -5.14 6.47 16.62
CA SER A 25 -5.25 5.00 16.52
C SER A 25 -3.90 4.36 16.21
N ALA A 26 -3.78 3.05 16.44
CA ALA A 26 -2.63 2.27 15.96
C ALA A 26 -2.70 2.09 14.43
N PRO A 27 -1.57 1.90 13.74
CA PRO A 27 -1.57 1.56 12.32
C PRO A 27 -2.29 0.23 12.06
N GLU A 28 -3.23 0.25 11.11
CA GLU A 28 -3.97 -0.90 10.60
C GLU A 28 -3.28 -1.44 9.35
N PHE A 29 -2.98 -2.73 9.34
CA PHE A 29 -2.36 -3.41 8.20
C PHE A 29 -3.34 -3.51 7.02
N ILE A 30 -2.92 -3.11 5.82
CA ILE A 30 -3.74 -3.16 4.59
C ILE A 30 -3.28 -4.30 3.68
N VAL A 31 -1.99 -4.39 3.39
CA VAL A 31 -1.46 -5.36 2.42
C VAL A 31 0.03 -5.58 2.63
N LEU A 32 0.44 -6.84 2.44
CA LEU A 32 1.82 -7.28 2.35
C LEU A 32 2.10 -7.60 0.88
N ILE A 33 3.26 -7.21 0.37
CA ILE A 33 3.68 -7.51 -0.99
C ILE A 33 5.07 -8.13 -0.93
N PHE A 34 5.22 -9.31 -1.52
CA PHE A 34 6.52 -9.92 -1.75
C PHE A 34 7.09 -9.32 -3.03
N ASP A 35 8.17 -8.55 -2.90
CA ASP A 35 8.71 -7.76 -4.01
C ASP A 35 9.32 -8.65 -5.11
N ILE A 36 9.96 -9.75 -4.71
CA ILE A 36 10.54 -10.76 -5.61
C ILE A 36 9.45 -11.43 -6.45
N GLU A 37 8.35 -11.83 -5.82
CA GLU A 37 7.26 -12.56 -6.47
C GLU A 37 6.24 -11.62 -7.12
N LYS A 38 6.34 -10.30 -6.87
CA LYS A 38 5.35 -9.28 -7.23
C LYS A 38 3.93 -9.65 -6.79
N GLN A 39 3.82 -10.47 -5.74
CA GLN A 39 2.56 -11.00 -5.25
C GLN A 39 2.10 -10.18 -4.05
N ALA A 40 0.89 -9.62 -4.14
CA ALA A 40 0.24 -8.93 -3.05
C ALA A 40 -0.65 -9.90 -2.26
N GLN A 41 -0.39 -10.04 -0.97
CA GLN A 41 -1.30 -10.63 0.01
C GLN A 41 -2.10 -9.52 0.68
N VAL A 42 -3.27 -9.26 0.10
CA VAL A 42 -4.19 -8.22 0.57
C VAL A 42 -4.88 -8.71 1.84
N SER A 43 -4.89 -7.88 2.88
CA SER A 43 -5.71 -8.17 4.06
C SER A 43 -7.19 -7.95 3.74
N ASN A 44 -8.08 -8.72 4.36
CA ASN A 44 -9.53 -8.57 4.19
C ASN A 44 -10.10 -7.29 4.84
N VAL A 45 -9.32 -6.22 4.98
CA VAL A 45 -9.75 -4.97 5.64
C VAL A 45 -10.78 -4.25 4.80
N ASP A 46 -10.58 -4.13 3.48
CA ASP A 46 -11.56 -3.55 2.56
C ASP A 46 -11.24 -3.92 1.11
N SER A 47 -12.23 -4.45 0.38
CA SER A 47 -12.08 -4.87 -1.02
C SER A 47 -11.81 -3.71 -1.98
N ARG A 48 -11.99 -2.46 -1.55
CA ARG A 48 -11.69 -1.27 -2.35
C ARG A 48 -10.19 -1.02 -2.49
N PHE A 49 -9.36 -1.58 -1.61
CA PHE A 49 -7.91 -1.45 -1.68
C PHE A 49 -7.30 -2.48 -2.62
N THR A 50 -6.45 -2.00 -3.52
CA THR A 50 -5.60 -2.82 -4.38
C THR A 50 -4.18 -2.30 -4.31
N ALA A 51 -3.18 -3.16 -4.30
CA ALA A 51 -1.79 -2.74 -4.41
C ALA A 51 -1.08 -3.37 -5.59
N LYS A 52 -0.14 -2.62 -6.16
CA LYS A 52 0.62 -3.02 -7.34
C LYS A 52 2.07 -2.58 -7.20
N VAL A 53 2.98 -3.49 -7.55
CA VAL A 53 4.40 -3.18 -7.71
C VAL A 53 4.71 -3.03 -9.19
N THR A 54 5.45 -1.98 -9.53
CA THR A 54 5.97 -1.75 -10.88
C THR A 54 7.50 -1.68 -10.81
N LYS A 55 8.16 -2.45 -11.66
CA LYS A 55 9.62 -2.46 -11.80
C LYS A 55 9.98 -2.05 -13.22
N ASP A 56 10.50 -0.84 -13.36
CA ASP A 56 11.02 -0.26 -14.60
C ASP A 56 12.32 0.48 -14.29
N LYS A 57 12.51 1.73 -14.73
CA LYS A 57 13.68 2.55 -14.38
C LYS A 57 13.78 2.86 -12.88
N GLU A 58 12.63 2.96 -12.21
CA GLU A 58 12.51 3.21 -10.77
C GLU A 58 11.43 2.29 -10.21
N ASN A 59 11.78 1.51 -9.17
CA ASN A 59 10.82 0.64 -8.51
C ASN A 59 9.84 1.49 -7.72
N HIS A 60 8.55 1.26 -7.91
CA HIS A 60 7.53 1.90 -7.09
C HIS A 60 6.41 0.93 -6.74
N VAL A 61 5.76 1.25 -5.63
CA VAL A 61 4.59 0.54 -5.14
C VAL A 61 3.42 1.51 -5.05
N ASP A 62 2.31 1.09 -5.62
CA ASP A 62 1.07 1.84 -5.65
C ASP A 62 0.03 1.17 -4.73
N LEU A 63 -0.65 1.96 -3.90
CA LEU A 63 -1.89 1.60 -3.23
C LEU A 63 -3.04 2.39 -3.88
N ILE A 64 -4.05 1.68 -4.34
CA ILE A 64 -5.21 2.21 -5.06
C ILE A 64 -6.46 2.01 -4.21
N ILE A 65 -7.22 3.08 -4.01
CA ILE A 65 -8.53 3.07 -3.34
C ILE A 65 -9.58 3.35 -4.40
N SER A 66 -10.24 2.30 -4.90
CA SER A 66 -11.10 2.38 -6.09
C SER A 66 -12.36 3.24 -5.94
N SER A 67 -12.85 3.42 -4.71
CA SER A 67 -13.97 4.31 -4.38
C SER A 67 -13.71 5.02 -3.06
N ALA A 68 -12.78 5.99 -3.07
CA ALA A 68 -12.44 6.76 -1.88
C ALA A 68 -13.63 7.57 -1.36
N ALA A 69 -13.73 7.66 -0.03
CA ALA A 69 -14.71 8.43 0.72
C ALA A 69 -13.99 9.25 1.80
N ILE A 70 -14.69 10.24 2.38
CA ILE A 70 -14.13 11.09 3.46
C ILE A 70 -13.66 10.25 4.65
N SER A 71 -14.34 9.13 4.92
CA SER A 71 -13.98 8.16 5.98
C SER A 71 -12.63 7.45 5.75
N ASP A 72 -12.07 7.52 4.54
CA ASP A 72 -10.74 6.98 4.24
C ASP A 72 -9.62 8.00 4.57
N SER A 73 -9.96 9.21 5.02
CA SER A 73 -8.97 10.24 5.39
C SER A 73 -8.15 9.79 6.59
N ALA A 74 -6.89 9.46 6.33
CA ALA A 74 -5.94 8.92 7.29
C ALA A 74 -4.50 9.14 6.80
N VAL A 75 -3.52 8.88 7.65
CA VAL A 75 -2.13 8.78 7.20
C VAL A 75 -1.89 7.38 6.67
N TYR A 76 -1.31 7.28 5.47
CA TYR A 76 -0.97 6.01 4.85
C TYR A 76 0.54 5.84 4.85
N TYR A 77 1.00 4.76 5.45
CA TYR A 77 2.41 4.43 5.55
C TYR A 77 2.77 3.30 4.59
N CYS A 78 3.80 3.54 3.79
CA CYS A 78 4.53 2.47 3.12
C CYS A 78 5.73 2.10 4.00
N ALA A 79 5.85 0.83 4.39
CA ALA A 79 7.01 0.31 5.10
C ALA A 79 7.72 -0.74 4.26
N LEU A 80 9.04 -0.79 4.37
CA LEU A 80 9.89 -1.69 3.57
C LEU A 80 10.72 -2.54 4.52
N ARG A 81 10.79 -3.84 4.24
CA ARG A 81 11.83 -4.70 4.79
C ARG A 81 12.98 -4.77 3.78
N PRO A 82 14.17 -4.26 4.13
CA PRO A 82 15.33 -4.38 3.27
C PRO A 82 15.67 -5.85 2.97
N THR A 83 16.31 -6.05 1.81
CA THR A 83 17.08 -7.25 1.44
C THR A 83 18.39 -7.31 2.21
#